data_AF-A0A3N5T141-F1
#
_entry.id   AF-A0A3N5T141-F1
#
_cell.length_a   1.000
_cell.length_b   1.000
_cell.length_c   1.000
_cell.angle_alpha   90.00
_cell.angle_beta   90.00
_cell.angle_gamma   90.00
#
_symmetry.space_group_name_H-M   'P 1'
#
loop_
_entity.id
_entity.type
_entity.pdbx_description
1 polymer ?
#
loop_
_entity_poly.entity_id
_entity_poly.type
_entity_poly.pdbx_seq_one_letter_code
_entity_poly.pdbx_strand_id
1 'polypeptide(L)'
;MNSSPKTTPRGPSSMLSRNGKRVSQRGMLSILMLLASIGALGFALLGGAKLILDIFNVGLETSLEGLGTKVLVVGLAYAVGWLTAMVAIRVYGNLVLPFAINFLIWGCLFGVCALYVVILQRLYDQAYDLPHYAAYLMIVAAGLAAMVGLHLILEEHDLRPFSIPLLVICLIQLGLIVFRYVFTTANPAYLWRDLLFFFAMGLFAYLMLAHIGLLKPLRIRLTNYFDRNSKVIRTDK
;
A
#
# COMPACT_ATOMS: atom_id res chain seq x y z
N MET A 1 -29.30 -48.11 54.81
CA MET A 1 -29.97 -46.80 54.98
C MET A 1 -29.02 -45.74 54.45
N ASN A 2 -29.27 -45.26 53.23
CA ASN A 2 -28.39 -44.35 52.50
C ASN A 2 -28.72 -42.89 52.85
N SER A 3 -27.72 -42.14 53.28
CA SER A 3 -27.76 -40.70 53.54
C SER A 3 -27.55 -39.90 52.24
N SER A 4 -28.52 -39.06 51.88
CA SER A 4 -28.37 -38.02 50.84
C SER A 4 -27.76 -36.76 51.44
N PRO A 5 -26.73 -36.14 50.83
CA PRO A 5 -26.34 -34.78 51.15
C PRO A 5 -27.06 -33.77 50.24
N LYS A 6 -27.68 -32.79 50.89
CA LYS A 6 -28.40 -31.65 50.32
C LYS A 6 -27.57 -30.87 49.30
N THR A 7 -28.15 -30.62 48.14
CA THR A 7 -27.68 -29.65 47.14
C THR A 7 -28.01 -28.23 47.61
N THR A 8 -26.98 -27.43 47.94
CA THR A 8 -27.11 -25.97 48.10
C THR A 8 -26.99 -25.30 46.73
N PRO A 9 -27.94 -24.46 46.29
CA PRO A 9 -27.79 -23.70 45.07
C PRO A 9 -26.78 -22.57 45.29
N ARG A 10 -25.71 -22.54 44.46
CA ARG A 10 -24.82 -21.37 44.33
C ARG A 10 -25.68 -20.20 43.83
N GLY A 11 -25.92 -19.22 44.70
CA GLY A 11 -26.46 -17.94 44.29
C GLY A 11 -25.56 -17.26 43.25
N PRO A 12 -26.11 -16.38 42.40
CA PRO A 12 -25.32 -15.69 41.39
C PRO A 12 -24.23 -14.87 42.08
N SER A 13 -22.97 -15.13 41.73
CA SER A 13 -21.85 -14.28 42.09
C SER A 13 -22.16 -12.85 41.68
N SER A 14 -22.15 -11.95 42.65
CA SER A 14 -22.17 -10.51 42.43
C SER A 14 -21.04 -10.17 41.45
N MET A 15 -21.41 -9.85 40.20
CA MET A 15 -20.48 -9.18 39.30
C MET A 15 -20.11 -7.88 39.98
N LEU A 16 -18.88 -7.82 40.46
CA LEU A 16 -18.27 -6.67 41.10
C LEU A 16 -18.06 -5.60 40.02
N SER A 17 -19.16 -4.91 39.72
CA SER A 17 -19.17 -3.63 39.03
C SER A 17 -18.64 -2.58 39.98
N ARG A 18 -17.31 -2.39 40.04
CA ARG A 18 -16.69 -1.11 40.42
C ARG A 18 -15.16 -1.10 40.25
N ASN A 19 -14.71 -0.47 39.17
CA ASN A 19 -13.52 0.40 39.10
C ASN A 19 -13.54 0.99 37.66
N GLY A 20 -14.06 2.18 37.43
CA GLY A 20 -13.49 3.44 37.89
C GLY A 20 -12.64 4.03 36.76
N LYS A 21 -13.28 4.74 35.80
CA LYS A 21 -12.76 5.77 34.87
C LYS A 21 -11.28 5.73 34.38
N ARG A 22 -10.59 4.59 34.39
CA ARG A 22 -9.31 4.45 33.71
C ARG A 22 -9.62 4.18 32.25
N VAL A 23 -9.45 5.21 31.42
CA VAL A 23 -9.35 5.03 29.97
C VAL A 23 -8.38 3.88 29.75
N SER A 24 -8.81 2.82 29.07
CA SER A 24 -7.95 1.68 28.79
C SER A 24 -6.68 2.21 28.12
N GLN A 25 -5.53 2.13 28.81
CA GLN A 25 -4.25 2.61 28.31
C GLN A 25 -3.94 2.00 26.94
N ARG A 26 -4.39 0.76 26.71
CA ARG A 26 -4.33 0.06 25.43
C ARG A 26 -5.22 0.70 24.35
N GLY A 27 -6.43 1.13 24.70
CA GLY A 27 -7.33 1.84 23.80
C GLY A 27 -6.78 3.20 23.39
N MET A 28 -6.25 3.97 24.33
CA MET A 28 -5.63 5.27 24.05
C MET A 28 -4.40 5.15 23.15
N LEU A 29 -3.54 4.16 23.41
CA LEU A 29 -2.34 3.93 22.61
C LEU A 29 -2.69 3.39 21.21
N SER A 30 -3.74 2.57 21.07
CA SER A 30 -4.29 2.15 19.78
C SER A 30 -4.78 3.33 18.93
N ILE A 31 -5.48 4.30 19.55
CA ILE A 31 -5.94 5.52 18.87
C ILE A 31 -4.75 6.40 18.46
N LEU A 32 -3.76 6.57 19.34
CA LEU A 32 -2.57 7.35 19.03
C LEU A 32 -1.78 6.74 17.86
N MET A 33 -1.61 5.42 17.85
CA MET A 33 -0.95 4.71 16.75
C MET A 33 -1.76 4.77 15.45
N LEU A 34 -3.09 4.77 15.53
CA LEU A 34 -3.95 4.99 14.36
C LEU A 34 -3.75 6.39 13.79
N LEU A 35 -3.78 7.44 14.62
CA LEU A 35 -3.61 8.81 14.16
C LEU A 35 -2.21 9.04 13.59
N ALA A 36 -1.18 8.52 14.26
CA ALA A 36 0.19 8.57 13.78
C ALA A 36 0.35 7.85 12.43
N SER A 37 -0.23 6.66 12.30
CA SER A 37 -0.14 5.87 11.07
C SER A 37 -0.87 6.53 9.90
N ILE A 38 -2.13 6.94 10.09
CA ILE A 38 -2.92 7.60 9.05
C ILE A 38 -2.28 8.92 8.66
N GLY A 39 -1.82 9.71 9.64
CA GLY A 39 -1.12 10.97 9.39
C GLY A 39 0.15 10.75 8.57
N ALA A 40 1.03 9.84 9.00
CA ALA A 40 2.30 9.57 8.32
C ALA A 40 2.09 8.98 6.90
N LEU A 41 1.19 8.01 6.73
CA LEU A 41 0.86 7.45 5.41
C LEU A 41 0.19 8.51 4.52
N GLY A 42 -0.69 9.35 5.08
CA GLY A 42 -1.32 10.45 4.36
C GLY A 42 -0.30 11.46 3.85
N PHE A 43 0.62 11.92 4.70
CA PHE A 43 1.70 12.82 4.29
C PHE A 43 2.61 12.18 3.25
N ALA A 44 2.92 10.89 3.37
CA ALA A 44 3.73 10.18 2.39
C ALA A 44 3.03 10.10 1.02
N LEU A 45 1.74 9.77 0.99
CA LEU A 45 0.98 9.67 -0.25
C LEU A 45 0.76 11.03 -0.91
N LEU A 46 0.41 12.06 -0.14
CA LEU A 46 0.27 13.44 -0.65
C LEU A 46 1.61 14.01 -1.10
N GLY A 47 2.69 13.76 -0.34
CA GLY A 47 4.05 14.13 -0.72
C GLY A 47 4.48 13.45 -2.02
N GLY A 48 4.23 12.14 -2.15
CA GLY A 48 4.47 11.40 -3.38
C GLY A 48 3.68 11.94 -4.57
N ALA A 49 2.38 12.23 -4.39
CA ALA A 49 1.54 12.84 -5.43
C ALA A 49 2.06 14.22 -5.86
N LYS A 50 2.51 15.04 -4.91
CA LYS A 50 3.12 16.35 -5.21
C LYS A 50 4.43 16.19 -6.00
N LEU A 51 5.28 15.22 -5.64
CA LEU A 51 6.51 14.96 -6.40
C LEU A 51 6.22 14.53 -7.84
N ILE A 52 5.21 13.68 -8.02
CA ILE A 52 4.72 13.29 -9.33
C ILE A 52 4.33 14.53 -10.14
N LEU A 53 3.49 15.40 -9.58
CA LEU A 53 3.03 16.62 -10.26
C LEU A 53 4.18 17.59 -10.60
N ASP A 54 5.13 17.79 -9.67
CA ASP A 54 6.31 18.63 -9.91
C ASP A 54 7.11 18.11 -11.12
N ILE A 55 7.36 16.80 -11.18
CA ILE A 55 8.14 16.17 -12.25
C ILE A 55 7.45 16.34 -13.62
N PHE A 56 6.11 16.30 -13.65
CA PHE A 56 5.37 16.46 -14.90
C PHE A 56 5.15 17.92 -15.33
N ASN A 57 5.02 18.87 -14.40
CA ASN A 57 4.70 20.26 -14.70
C ASN A 57 5.93 21.17 -14.83
N VAL A 58 6.92 21.02 -13.94
CA VAL A 58 8.08 21.92 -13.86
C VAL A 58 9.26 21.40 -14.68
N GLY A 59 9.21 20.10 -15.05
CA GLY A 59 10.25 19.40 -15.79
C GLY A 59 11.18 18.61 -14.88
N LEU A 60 11.83 17.59 -15.44
CA LEU A 60 12.67 16.67 -14.66
C LEU A 60 13.96 17.34 -14.18
N GLU A 61 14.61 18.18 -14.99
CA GLU A 61 15.92 18.76 -14.64
C GLU A 61 15.87 19.69 -13.42
N THR A 62 14.84 20.52 -13.33
CA THR A 62 14.55 21.37 -12.16
C THR A 62 14.00 20.58 -10.98
N SER A 63 13.32 19.45 -11.23
CA SER A 63 12.78 18.58 -10.18
C SER A 63 13.80 17.61 -9.60
N LEU A 64 14.88 17.31 -10.33
CA LEU A 64 15.99 16.44 -9.92
C LEU A 64 16.81 17.08 -8.78
N GLU A 65 16.85 18.41 -8.72
CA GLU A 65 17.50 19.12 -7.62
C GLU A 65 16.78 18.82 -6.29
N GLY A 66 17.51 18.15 -5.39
CA GLY A 66 16.98 17.69 -4.11
C GLY A 66 15.97 16.55 -4.22
N LEU A 67 15.80 15.89 -5.37
CA LEU A 67 14.87 14.75 -5.53
C LEU A 67 15.19 13.63 -4.54
N GLY A 68 16.47 13.32 -4.35
CA GLY A 68 16.91 12.31 -3.37
C GLY A 68 16.45 12.63 -1.96
N THR A 69 16.58 13.89 -1.53
CA THR A 69 16.10 14.36 -0.22
C THR A 69 14.58 14.23 -0.12
N LYS A 70 13.85 14.66 -1.14
CA LYS A 70 12.38 14.59 -1.16
C LYS A 70 11.89 13.15 -1.08
N VAL A 71 12.50 12.24 -1.87
CA VAL A 71 12.20 10.81 -1.87
C VAL A 71 12.53 10.18 -0.52
N LEU A 72 13.66 10.54 0.09
CA LEU A 72 14.05 10.03 1.42
C LEU A 72 13.03 10.45 2.47
N VAL A 73 12.61 11.72 2.49
CA VAL A 73 11.64 12.24 3.46
C VAL A 73 10.27 11.56 3.28
N VAL A 74 9.79 11.43 2.04
CA VAL A 74 8.53 10.73 1.74
C VAL A 74 8.63 9.24 2.10
N GLY A 75 9.75 8.59 1.78
CA GLY A 75 10.01 7.19 2.11
C GLY A 75 10.08 6.94 3.61
N LEU A 76 10.67 7.85 4.38
CA LEU A 76 10.72 7.78 5.83
C LEU A 76 9.32 7.93 6.45
N ALA A 77 8.54 8.91 5.97
CA ALA A 77 7.16 9.09 6.40
C ALA A 77 6.32 7.83 6.11
N TYR A 78 6.49 7.25 4.92
CA TYR A 78 5.84 6.00 4.53
C TYR A 78 6.25 4.84 5.44
N ALA A 79 7.55 4.65 5.70
CA ALA A 79 8.05 3.56 6.53
C ALA A 79 7.57 3.66 7.98
N VAL A 80 7.57 4.87 8.56
CA VAL A 80 7.04 5.11 9.92
C VAL A 80 5.53 4.84 9.96
N GLY A 81 4.77 5.34 8.97
CA GLY A 81 3.34 5.10 8.87
C GLY A 81 2.99 3.61 8.69
N TRP A 82 3.80 2.90 7.90
CA TRP A 82 3.67 1.47 7.66
C TRP A 82 3.95 0.64 8.92
N LEU A 83 5.06 0.92 9.62
CA LEU A 83 5.42 0.21 10.86
C LEU A 83 4.41 0.46 11.98
N THR A 84 3.96 1.70 12.14
CA THR A 84 2.93 2.05 13.13
C THR A 84 1.61 1.37 12.80
N ALA A 85 1.24 1.27 11.52
CA ALA A 85 0.03 0.55 11.10
C ALA A 85 0.07 -0.93 11.47
N MET A 86 1.21 -1.55 11.17
CA MET A 86 1.50 -2.94 11.45
C MET A 86 1.34 -3.27 12.93
N VAL A 87 1.91 -2.42 13.80
CA VAL A 87 1.77 -2.55 15.25
C VAL A 87 0.32 -2.32 15.70
N ALA A 88 -0.34 -1.26 15.21
CA ALA A 88 -1.71 -0.93 15.58
C ALA A 88 -2.71 -2.07 15.27
N ILE A 89 -2.60 -2.68 14.09
CA ILE A 89 -3.48 -3.76 13.66
C ILE A 89 -3.14 -5.05 14.40
N ARG A 90 -1.86 -5.46 14.42
CA ARG A 90 -1.48 -6.81 14.89
C ARG A 90 -1.33 -6.90 16.41
N VAL A 91 -0.80 -5.86 17.05
CA VAL A 91 -0.58 -5.87 18.50
C VAL A 91 -1.83 -5.43 19.24
N TYR A 92 -2.45 -4.32 18.80
CA TYR A 92 -3.57 -3.68 19.48
C TYR A 92 -4.95 -4.06 18.92
N GLY A 93 -5.02 -4.79 17.80
CA GLY A 93 -6.30 -5.25 17.23
C GLY A 93 -7.17 -4.10 16.73
N ASN A 94 -6.56 -3.04 16.20
CA ASN A 94 -7.32 -1.88 15.72
C ASN A 94 -8.19 -2.25 14.51
N LEU A 95 -9.51 -2.09 14.64
CA LEU A 95 -10.50 -2.44 13.62
C LEU A 95 -10.73 -1.32 12.57
N VAL A 96 -10.44 -0.07 12.93
CA VAL A 96 -10.68 1.09 12.06
C VAL A 96 -9.54 1.26 11.05
N LEU A 97 -8.30 0.98 11.48
CA LEU A 97 -7.12 1.18 10.64
C LEU A 97 -7.13 0.34 9.34
N PRO A 98 -7.55 -0.94 9.34
CA PRO A 98 -7.69 -1.72 8.13
C PRO A 98 -8.61 -1.07 7.08
N PHE A 99 -9.72 -0.47 7.53
CA PHE A 99 -10.65 0.23 6.66
C PHE A 99 -10.02 1.48 6.03
N ALA A 100 -9.31 2.28 6.84
CA ALA A 100 -8.60 3.47 6.34
C ALA A 100 -7.51 3.08 5.32
N ILE A 101 -6.73 2.03 5.59
CA ILE A 101 -5.68 1.56 4.68
C ILE A 101 -6.29 1.06 3.37
N ASN A 102 -7.44 0.39 3.39
CA ASN A 102 -8.12 -0.02 2.15
C ASN A 102 -8.44 1.20 1.27
N PHE A 103 -8.95 2.28 1.86
CA PHE A 103 -9.17 3.53 1.12
C PHE A 103 -7.87 4.12 0.54
N LEU A 104 -6.78 4.07 1.31
CA LEU A 104 -5.46 4.51 0.84
C LEU A 104 -4.91 3.65 -0.29
N ILE A 105 -5.16 2.34 -0.30
CA ILE A 105 -4.78 1.45 -1.40
C ILE A 105 -5.52 1.85 -2.68
N TRP A 106 -6.83 2.09 -2.60
CA TRP A 106 -7.61 2.59 -3.73
C TRP A 106 -7.12 3.95 -4.24
N GLY A 107 -6.81 4.88 -3.34
CA GLY A 107 -6.21 6.16 -3.70
C GLY A 107 -4.84 6.00 -4.38
N CYS A 108 -4.01 5.08 -3.89
CA CYS A 108 -2.71 4.77 -4.47
C CYS A 108 -2.87 4.14 -5.87
N LEU A 109 -3.80 3.20 -6.05
CA LEU A 109 -4.13 2.63 -7.36
C LEU A 109 -4.56 3.72 -8.33
N PHE A 110 -5.48 4.60 -7.92
CA PHE A 110 -5.93 5.72 -8.76
C PHE A 110 -4.75 6.60 -9.20
N GLY A 111 -3.86 6.93 -8.26
CA GLY A 111 -2.65 7.69 -8.55
C GLY A 111 -1.71 6.99 -9.55
N VAL A 112 -1.49 5.67 -9.38
CA VAL A 112 -0.69 4.86 -10.30
C VAL A 112 -1.33 4.78 -11.68
N CYS A 113 -2.65 4.60 -11.77
CA CYS A 113 -3.38 4.57 -13.04
C CYS A 113 -3.28 5.92 -13.76
N ALA A 114 -3.49 7.04 -13.05
CA ALA A 114 -3.35 8.38 -13.62
C ALA A 114 -1.91 8.62 -14.11
N LEU A 115 -0.92 8.27 -13.29
CA LEU A 115 0.50 8.33 -13.64
C LEU A 115 0.80 7.52 -14.90
N TYR A 116 0.27 6.30 -14.99
CA TYR A 116 0.46 5.43 -16.14
C TYR A 116 -0.12 6.07 -17.42
N VAL A 117 -1.34 6.61 -17.38
CA VAL A 117 -1.95 7.30 -18.53
C VAL A 117 -1.10 8.49 -19.01
N VAL A 118 -0.59 9.30 -18.08
CA VAL A 118 0.29 10.44 -18.42
C VAL A 118 1.59 9.95 -19.07
N ILE A 119 2.19 8.88 -18.55
CA ILE A 119 3.39 8.28 -19.14
C ILE A 119 3.09 7.72 -20.54
N LEU A 120 1.93 7.09 -20.75
CA LEU A 120 1.54 6.61 -22.08
C LEU A 120 1.48 7.73 -23.11
N GLN A 121 0.93 8.89 -22.75
CA GLN A 121 0.92 10.05 -23.63
C GLN A 121 2.36 10.45 -24.01
N ARG A 122 3.27 10.54 -23.02
CA ARG A 122 4.68 10.88 -23.27
C ARG A 122 5.41 9.85 -24.13
N LEU A 123 5.13 8.55 -23.91
CA LEU A 123 5.69 7.47 -24.71
C LEU A 123 5.19 7.51 -26.16
N TYR A 124 3.88 7.72 -26.34
CA TYR A 124 3.25 7.82 -27.66
C TYR A 124 3.81 9.00 -28.48
N ASP A 125 4.02 10.15 -27.85
CA ASP A 125 4.60 11.33 -28.49
C ASP A 125 6.09 11.19 -28.76
N GLN A 126 6.76 10.16 -28.21
CA GLN A 126 8.22 9.97 -28.24
C GLN A 126 8.98 11.20 -27.72
N ALA A 127 8.33 12.00 -26.85
CA ALA A 127 8.85 13.26 -26.32
C ALA A 127 9.61 13.03 -25.01
N TYR A 128 10.64 12.19 -25.03
CA TYR A 128 11.41 11.86 -23.84
C TYR A 128 12.84 11.40 -24.15
N ASP A 129 13.76 11.77 -23.27
CA ASP A 129 15.13 11.25 -23.28
C ASP A 129 15.29 10.04 -22.36
N LEU A 130 16.44 9.36 -22.45
CA LEU A 130 16.78 8.23 -21.60
C LEU A 130 16.62 8.50 -20.08
N PRO A 131 17.09 9.63 -19.51
CA PRO A 131 16.88 9.91 -18.08
C PRO A 131 15.41 10.08 -17.71
N HIS A 132 14.60 10.68 -18.59
CA HIS A 132 13.16 10.82 -18.39
C HIS A 132 12.46 9.47 -18.39
N TYR A 133 12.83 8.60 -19.33
CA TYR A 133 12.33 7.23 -19.36
C TYR A 133 12.65 6.45 -18.08
N ALA A 134 13.89 6.56 -17.59
CA ALA A 134 14.30 5.93 -16.34
C ALA A 134 13.50 6.48 -15.13
N ALA A 135 13.27 7.80 -15.09
CA ALA A 135 12.44 8.42 -14.06
C ALA A 135 10.99 7.89 -14.10
N TYR A 136 10.39 7.75 -15.29
CA TYR A 136 9.04 7.17 -15.42
C TYR A 136 8.95 5.76 -14.83
N LEU A 137 9.92 4.89 -15.14
CA LEU A 137 9.99 3.55 -14.56
C LEU A 137 10.13 3.59 -13.04
N MET A 138 11.01 4.44 -12.51
CA MET A 138 11.27 4.51 -11.07
C MET A 138 10.06 5.03 -10.29
N ILE A 139 9.36 6.06 -10.80
CA ILE A 139 8.21 6.65 -10.13
C ILE A 139 7.03 5.66 -10.13
N VAL A 140 6.78 4.99 -11.25
CA VAL A 140 5.75 3.95 -11.32
C VAL A 140 6.10 2.78 -10.41
N ALA A 141 7.34 2.30 -10.44
CA ALA A 141 7.80 1.23 -9.55
C ALA A 141 7.63 1.61 -8.07
N ALA A 142 7.92 2.86 -7.69
CA ALA A 142 7.71 3.35 -6.33
C ALA A 142 6.23 3.38 -5.95
N GLY A 143 5.34 3.83 -6.85
CA GLY A 143 3.89 3.79 -6.63
C GLY A 143 3.35 2.37 -6.48
N LEU A 144 3.79 1.44 -7.33
CA LEU A 144 3.44 0.02 -7.24
C LEU A 144 3.97 -0.62 -5.95
N ALA A 145 5.20 -0.29 -5.55
CA ALA A 145 5.78 -0.77 -4.30
C ALA A 145 5.04 -0.25 -3.06
N ALA A 146 4.60 1.02 -3.08
CA ALA A 146 3.77 1.59 -2.03
C ALA A 146 2.41 0.86 -1.94
N MET A 147 1.75 0.62 -3.07
CA MET A 147 0.50 -0.14 -3.12
C MET A 147 0.68 -1.57 -2.55
N VAL A 148 1.74 -2.28 -2.96
CA VAL A 148 2.06 -3.61 -2.44
C VAL A 148 2.37 -3.57 -0.95
N GLY A 149 3.10 -2.55 -0.50
CA GLY A 149 3.41 -2.37 0.92
C GLY A 149 2.15 -2.18 1.76
N LEU A 150 1.20 -1.35 1.32
CA LEU A 150 -0.09 -1.18 1.98
C LEU A 150 -0.90 -2.49 2.00
N HIS A 151 -0.88 -3.24 0.89
CA HIS A 151 -1.52 -4.55 0.82
C HIS A 151 -0.96 -5.55 1.84
N LEU A 152 0.35 -5.52 2.13
CA LEU A 152 0.97 -6.40 3.13
C LEU A 152 0.51 -6.11 4.58
N ILE A 153 -0.04 -4.92 4.83
CA ILE A 153 -0.57 -4.55 6.15
C ILE A 153 -1.89 -5.28 6.41
N LEU A 154 -2.75 -5.39 5.40
CA LEU A 154 -4.10 -5.95 5.53
C LEU A 154 -4.09 -7.48 5.51
N GLU A 155 -4.83 -8.06 6.45
CA GLU A 155 -5.13 -9.49 6.45
C GLU A 155 -6.23 -9.75 5.41
N GLU A 156 -6.07 -10.82 4.61
CA GLU A 156 -7.06 -11.31 3.63
C GLU A 156 -7.49 -10.34 2.52
N HIS A 157 -6.79 -9.22 2.34
CA HIS A 157 -7.02 -8.34 1.20
C HIS A 157 -6.76 -9.07 -0.13
N ASP A 158 -7.59 -8.80 -1.14
CA ASP A 158 -7.44 -9.37 -2.49
C ASP A 158 -6.90 -8.29 -3.44
N LEU A 159 -5.85 -8.61 -4.20
CA LEU A 159 -5.28 -7.72 -5.21
C LEU A 159 -5.97 -7.83 -6.58
N ARG A 160 -6.77 -8.87 -6.82
CA ARG A 160 -7.41 -9.12 -8.13
C ARG A 160 -8.27 -7.95 -8.62
N PRO A 161 -9.09 -7.27 -7.80
CA PRO A 161 -9.88 -6.15 -8.29
C PRO A 161 -9.01 -4.98 -8.77
N PHE A 162 -7.83 -4.82 -8.17
CA PHE A 162 -6.88 -3.74 -8.46
C PHE A 162 -6.08 -3.98 -9.74
N SER A 163 -5.99 -5.23 -10.22
CA SER A 163 -5.33 -5.52 -11.50
C SER A 163 -6.18 -5.13 -12.71
N ILE A 164 -7.51 -5.11 -12.58
CA ILE A 164 -8.42 -4.84 -13.70
C ILE A 164 -8.14 -3.47 -14.34
N PRO A 165 -8.10 -2.35 -13.59
CA PRO A 165 -7.79 -1.05 -14.20
C PRO A 165 -6.40 -1.00 -14.84
N LEU A 166 -5.40 -1.64 -14.24
CA LEU A 166 -4.05 -1.70 -14.80
C LEU A 166 -4.00 -2.50 -16.11
N LEU A 167 -4.71 -3.64 -16.18
CA LEU A 167 -4.81 -4.47 -17.38
C LEU A 167 -5.52 -3.73 -18.51
N VAL A 168 -6.58 -2.98 -18.20
CA VAL A 168 -7.27 -2.13 -19.19
C VAL A 168 -6.30 -1.11 -19.77
N ILE A 169 -5.49 -0.44 -18.94
CA ILE A 169 -4.48 0.51 -19.43
C ILE A 169 -3.39 -0.20 -20.24
N CYS A 170 -2.96 -1.40 -19.85
CA CYS A 170 -2.01 -2.21 -20.63
C CYS A 170 -2.55 -2.55 -22.02
N LEU A 171 -3.85 -2.91 -22.13
CA LEU A 171 -4.49 -3.16 -23.42
C LEU A 171 -4.55 -1.90 -24.29
N ILE A 172 -4.85 -0.74 -23.68
CA ILE A 172 -4.78 0.56 -24.36
C ILE A 172 -3.36 0.83 -24.85
N GLN A 173 -2.33 0.62 -24.01
CA GLN A 173 -0.92 0.79 -24.41
C GLN A 173 -0.57 -0.09 -25.61
N LEU A 174 -0.95 -1.37 -25.60
CA LEU A 174 -0.71 -2.27 -26.72
C LEU A 174 -1.35 -1.75 -28.00
N GLY A 175 -2.59 -1.28 -27.92
CA GLY A 175 -3.29 -0.63 -29.03
C GLY A 175 -2.55 0.61 -29.54
N LEU A 176 -2.07 1.47 -28.64
CA LEU A 176 -1.29 2.67 -28.99
C LEU A 176 0.05 2.33 -29.65
N ILE A 177 0.74 1.28 -29.19
CA ILE A 177 1.99 0.79 -29.82
C ILE A 177 1.68 0.34 -31.24
N VAL A 178 0.68 -0.54 -31.43
CA VAL A 178 0.30 -1.02 -32.77
C VAL A 178 -0.08 0.17 -33.66
N PHE A 179 -0.92 1.08 -33.17
CA PHE A 179 -1.33 2.26 -33.93
C PHE A 179 -0.14 3.12 -34.36
N ARG A 180 0.76 3.43 -33.42
CA ARG A 180 1.92 4.30 -33.65
C ARG A 180 2.89 3.69 -34.65
N TYR A 181 3.30 2.44 -34.47
CA TYR A 181 4.34 1.83 -35.30
C TYR A 181 3.86 1.27 -36.63
N VAL A 182 2.57 0.95 -36.77
CA VAL A 182 2.00 0.42 -38.03
C VAL A 182 1.36 1.51 -38.88
N PHE A 183 0.69 2.49 -38.27
CA PHE A 183 -0.14 3.46 -39.00
C PHE A 183 0.45 4.88 -39.03
N THR A 184 1.57 5.15 -38.36
CA THR A 184 2.21 6.48 -38.34
C THR A 184 3.73 6.40 -38.57
N THR A 185 4.37 7.55 -38.80
CA THR A 185 5.82 7.66 -38.97
C THR A 185 6.55 7.69 -37.62
N ALA A 186 6.62 6.55 -36.95
CA ALA A 186 7.27 6.40 -35.65
C ALA A 186 8.76 6.06 -35.78
N ASN A 187 9.60 6.56 -34.87
CA ASN A 187 11.00 6.17 -34.83
C ASN A 187 11.15 4.77 -34.19
N PRO A 188 11.70 3.77 -34.91
CA PRO A 188 11.79 2.38 -34.45
C PRO A 188 12.69 2.20 -33.22
N ALA A 189 13.62 3.13 -32.95
CA ALA A 189 14.52 3.03 -31.80
C ALA A 189 13.79 3.08 -30.44
N TYR A 190 12.58 3.64 -30.40
CA TYR A 190 11.78 3.74 -29.18
C TYR A 190 10.94 2.49 -28.90
N LEU A 191 10.77 1.60 -29.89
CA LEU A 191 9.89 0.42 -29.78
C LEU A 191 10.28 -0.46 -28.59
N TRP A 192 11.58 -0.69 -28.41
CA TRP A 192 12.07 -1.51 -27.29
C TRP A 192 11.71 -0.91 -25.93
N ARG A 193 11.69 0.42 -25.79
CA ARG A 193 11.32 1.10 -24.54
C ARG A 193 9.83 0.98 -24.28
N ASP A 194 9.01 1.16 -25.32
CA ASP A 194 7.56 1.01 -25.20
C ASP A 194 7.17 -0.44 -24.84
N LEU A 195 7.85 -1.42 -25.44
CA LEU A 195 7.68 -2.83 -25.12
C LEU A 195 8.15 -3.17 -23.71
N LEU A 196 9.32 -2.68 -23.28
CA LEU A 196 9.82 -2.89 -21.93
C LEU A 196 8.83 -2.36 -20.88
N PHE A 197 8.30 -1.16 -21.09
CA PHE A 197 7.31 -0.56 -20.21
C PHE A 197 6.00 -1.38 -20.19
N PHE A 198 5.51 -1.77 -21.37
CA PHE A 198 4.33 -2.63 -21.51
C PHE A 198 4.51 -3.97 -20.79
N PHE A 199 5.63 -4.66 -20.99
CA PHE A 199 5.90 -5.94 -20.34
C PHE A 199 6.05 -5.79 -18.83
N ALA A 200 6.70 -4.74 -18.34
CA ALA A 200 6.84 -4.50 -16.91
C ALA A 200 5.47 -4.29 -16.24
N MET A 201 4.63 -3.42 -16.81
CA MET A 201 3.28 -3.15 -16.29
C MET A 201 2.35 -4.35 -16.44
N GLY A 202 2.37 -5.00 -17.61
CA GLY A 202 1.58 -6.19 -17.89
C GLY A 202 1.94 -7.35 -16.97
N LEU A 203 3.23 -7.60 -16.74
CA LEU A 203 3.71 -8.61 -15.80
C LEU A 203 3.21 -8.31 -14.39
N PHE A 204 3.36 -7.06 -13.92
CA PHE A 204 2.91 -6.68 -12.59
C PHE A 204 1.39 -6.85 -12.42
N ALA A 205 0.60 -6.38 -13.38
CA ALA A 205 -0.85 -6.49 -13.36
C ALA A 205 -1.31 -7.96 -13.44
N TYR A 206 -0.64 -8.79 -14.25
CA TYR A 206 -0.92 -10.22 -14.33
C TYR A 206 -0.54 -10.94 -13.03
N LEU A 207 0.57 -10.59 -12.38
CA LEU A 207 0.94 -11.14 -11.07
C LEU A 207 -0.09 -10.80 -9.99
N MET A 208 -0.64 -9.58 -10.01
CA MET A 208 -1.76 -9.19 -9.14
C MET A 208 -3.03 -9.99 -9.45
N LEU A 209 -3.38 -10.16 -10.73
CA LEU A 209 -4.56 -10.92 -11.16
C LEU A 209 -4.46 -12.41 -10.82
N ALA A 210 -3.30 -13.01 -11.07
CA ALA A 210 -3.05 -14.42 -10.81
C ALA A 210 -3.18 -14.74 -9.32
N HIS A 211 -3.23 -13.70 -8.45
CA HIS A 211 -3.26 -13.81 -7.00
C HIS A 211 -2.36 -14.95 -6.55
N ILE A 212 -1.16 -15.00 -7.13
CA ILE A 212 -0.18 -15.97 -6.70
C ILE A 212 0.04 -15.56 -5.26
N GLY A 213 -0.20 -16.49 -4.33
CA GLY A 213 0.07 -16.31 -2.92
C GLY A 213 1.56 -16.07 -2.62
N LEU A 214 2.33 -15.49 -3.55
CA LEU A 214 3.72 -15.06 -3.47
C LEU A 214 3.95 -14.18 -2.24
N LEU A 215 2.98 -13.30 -1.94
CA LEU A 215 3.03 -12.43 -0.77
C LEU A 215 2.44 -13.09 0.48
N LYS A 216 1.72 -14.22 0.36
CA LYS A 216 1.18 -14.99 1.49
C LYS A 216 2.28 -15.48 2.46
N PRO A 217 3.41 -16.09 2.04
CA PRO A 217 4.46 -16.50 2.97
C PRO A 217 5.15 -15.31 3.63
N LEU A 218 5.32 -14.18 2.92
CA LEU A 218 5.85 -12.95 3.53
C LEU A 218 4.90 -12.41 4.59
N ARG A 219 3.60 -12.34 4.27
CA ARG A 219 2.56 -11.92 5.22
C ARG A 219 2.53 -12.82 6.45
N ILE A 220 2.53 -14.14 6.27
CA ILE A 220 2.56 -15.12 7.37
C ILE A 220 3.81 -14.96 8.23
N ARG A 221 5.01 -14.83 7.64
CA ARG A 221 6.25 -14.59 8.41
C ARG A 221 6.14 -13.33 9.26
N LEU A 222 5.62 -12.27 8.67
CA LEU A 222 5.41 -11.00 9.34
C LEU A 222 4.38 -11.14 10.47
N THR A 223 3.28 -11.87 10.25
CA THR A 223 2.25 -12.13 11.28
C THR A 223 2.84 -12.91 12.44
N ASN A 224 3.56 -14.00 12.15
CA ASN A 224 4.21 -14.83 13.16
C ASN A 224 5.26 -14.05 13.98
N TYR A 225 6.00 -13.14 13.37
CA TYR A 225 6.95 -12.27 14.07
C TYR A 225 6.24 -11.37 15.10
N PHE A 226 5.15 -10.70 14.68
CA PHE A 226 4.38 -9.84 15.58
C PHE A 226 3.62 -10.64 16.64
N ASP A 227 3.06 -11.80 16.32
CA ASP A 227 2.36 -12.65 17.28
C ASP A 227 3.29 -13.18 18.38
N ARG A 228 4.50 -13.61 18.01
CA ARG A 228 5.51 -14.08 18.97
C ARG A 228 5.94 -12.97 19.94
N ASN A 229 6.14 -11.75 19.42
CA ASN A 229 6.61 -10.62 20.22
C ASN A 229 5.47 -9.89 20.97
N SER A 230 4.23 -9.99 20.48
CA SER A 230 3.07 -9.35 21.13
C SER A 230 2.73 -9.97 22.47
N LYS A 231 3.02 -11.27 22.69
CA LYS A 231 2.77 -11.93 23.99
C LYS A 231 3.56 -11.28 25.13
N VAL A 232 4.77 -10.79 24.85
CA VAL A 232 5.62 -10.07 25.81
C VAL A 232 5.03 -8.69 26.17
N ILE A 233 4.36 -8.04 25.21
CA ILE A 233 3.73 -6.72 25.39
C ILE A 233 2.34 -6.84 26.03
N ARG A 234 1.64 -7.96 25.82
CA ARG A 234 0.29 -8.23 26.36
C ARG A 234 0.31 -8.67 27.83
N THR A 235 1.46 -9.05 28.39
CA THR A 235 1.59 -9.53 29.77
C THR A 235 1.65 -8.43 30.82
N ASP A 236 1.77 -7.16 30.43
CA ASP A 236 1.62 -6.04 31.35
C ASP A 236 0.13 -5.81 31.62
N LYS A 237 -0.34 -6.40 32.73
CA LYS A 237 -1.68 -6.24 33.31
C LYS A 237 -1.88 -4.84 33.87
#